data_AF-A0A6G1FVV5-F1
#
_entry.id   AF-A0A6G1FVV5-F1
#
_cell.length_a   1.000
_cell.length_b   1.000
_cell.length_c   1.000
_cell.angle_alpha   90.00
_cell.angle_beta   90.00
_cell.angle_gamma   90.00
#
_symmetry.space_group_name_H-M   'P 1'
#
loop_
_entity.id
_entity.type
_entity.pdbx_description
1 polymer ?
#
loop_
_entity_poly.entity_id
_entity_poly.type
_entity_poly.pdbx_seq_one_letter_code
_entity_poly.pdbx_strand_id
1 'polypeptide(L)'
;MTNRYQYRTLQRSRGEVRLLKLLPYDGNDKLKFIPTCNIFHVSLHTKPRFTALSYVWGAAADSRLILLESSPVLVTKNLYDAMMALRPTNEHIIMWIDSLCINQLDDAEKSWQVTLMADIYRQAEKVVAWLGAADDQSDSVMDYLNSLGAQAEACGMDNGPEPFQEI
;
A
#
# COMPACT_ATOMS: atom_id res chain seq x y z
N MET A 1 -5.48 5.65 28.18
CA MET A 1 -4.39 4.80 27.65
C MET A 1 -4.82 4.35 26.26
N THR A 2 -4.27 4.94 25.19
CA THR A 2 -4.62 4.57 23.81
C THR A 2 -3.95 3.23 23.51
N ASN A 3 -4.74 2.18 23.33
CA ASN A 3 -4.22 0.85 23.03
C ASN A 3 -3.58 0.91 21.62
N ARG A 4 -2.25 0.81 21.56
CA ARG A 4 -1.53 0.74 20.28
C ARG A 4 -1.78 -0.63 19.66
N TYR A 5 -1.90 -0.66 18.33
CA TYR A 5 -1.95 -1.93 17.61
C TYR A 5 -0.73 -2.79 17.93
N GLN A 6 -0.94 -4.06 18.25
CA GLN A 6 0.12 -5.01 18.57
C GLN A 6 0.33 -5.98 17.41
N TYR A 7 1.51 -5.93 16.81
CA TYR A 7 1.87 -6.82 15.72
C TYR A 7 2.08 -8.25 16.22
N ARG A 8 1.41 -9.20 15.56
CA ARG A 8 1.71 -10.63 15.69
C ARG A 8 3.02 -10.95 14.96
N THR A 9 3.95 -11.66 15.60
CA THR A 9 5.27 -12.01 15.05
C THR A 9 5.16 -12.78 13.74
N LEU A 10 5.96 -12.40 12.75
CA LEU A 10 6.10 -13.10 11.46
C LEU A 10 7.17 -14.20 11.53
N GLN A 11 6.94 -15.30 10.83
CA GLN A 11 7.89 -16.42 10.73
C GLN A 11 8.81 -16.27 9.51
N ARG A 12 10.05 -15.82 9.75
CA ARG A 12 11.08 -15.64 8.70
C ARG A 12 11.33 -16.93 7.90
N SER A 13 11.38 -18.08 8.55
CA SER A 13 11.62 -19.38 7.89
C SER A 13 10.55 -19.77 6.87
N ARG A 14 9.35 -19.17 6.98
CA ARG A 14 8.23 -19.39 6.05
C ARG A 14 8.09 -18.31 4.99
N GLY A 15 8.97 -17.31 4.99
CA GLY A 15 8.84 -16.15 4.11
C GLY A 15 7.53 -15.40 4.34
N GLU A 16 7.11 -15.29 5.61
CA GLU A 16 5.85 -14.62 5.95
C GLU A 16 5.93 -13.11 5.78
N VAL A 17 4.85 -12.53 5.25
CA VAL A 17 4.60 -11.10 5.15
C VAL A 17 3.21 -10.79 5.68
N ARG A 18 2.98 -9.52 6.04
CA ARG A 18 1.62 -9.04 6.33
C ARG A 18 1.00 -8.43 5.08
N LEU A 19 -0.28 -8.69 4.89
CA LEU A 19 -1.13 -8.00 3.92
C LEU A 19 -2.30 -7.35 4.64
N LEU A 20 -2.83 -6.29 4.04
CA LEU A 20 -3.94 -5.49 4.53
C LEU A 20 -5.15 -5.71 3.63
N LYS A 21 -6.32 -5.94 4.20
CA LYS A 21 -7.61 -5.77 3.53
C LYS A 21 -8.08 -4.36 3.78
N LEU A 22 -8.01 -3.49 2.78
CA LEU A 22 -8.62 -2.16 2.85
C LEU A 22 -10.12 -2.31 2.58
N LEU A 23 -10.94 -1.94 3.55
CA LEU A 23 -12.38 -2.16 3.50
C LEU A 23 -13.11 -1.00 2.80
N PRO A 24 -14.23 -1.29 2.11
CA PRO A 24 -15.07 -0.26 1.54
C PRO A 24 -15.71 0.63 2.61
N TYR A 25 -16.45 1.64 2.17
CA TYR A 25 -17.33 2.38 3.07
C TYR A 25 -18.52 1.50 3.47
N ASP A 26 -18.75 1.37 4.78
CA ASP A 26 -19.76 0.48 5.38
C ASP A 26 -21.11 1.17 5.60
N GLY A 27 -21.28 2.42 5.13
CA GLY A 27 -22.48 3.22 5.37
C GLY A 27 -22.50 3.95 6.72
N ASN A 28 -21.49 3.81 7.57
CA ASN A 28 -21.41 4.52 8.84
C ASN A 28 -20.82 5.92 8.65
N ASP A 29 -21.66 6.96 8.64
CA ASP A 29 -21.23 8.36 8.46
C ASP A 29 -20.08 8.80 9.39
N LYS A 30 -19.98 8.23 10.59
CA LYS A 30 -18.88 8.54 11.53
C LYS A 30 -17.52 8.02 11.05
N LEU A 31 -17.50 6.98 10.21
CA LEU A 31 -16.30 6.32 9.68
C LEU A 31 -16.08 6.61 8.18
N LYS A 32 -16.90 7.47 7.59
CA LYS A 32 -16.82 7.84 6.17
C LYS A 32 -15.41 8.30 5.77
N PHE A 33 -14.76 9.05 6.65
CA PHE A 33 -13.41 9.58 6.43
C PHE A 33 -12.33 8.84 7.23
N ILE A 34 -12.58 7.59 7.64
CA ILE A 34 -11.61 6.80 8.39
C ILE A 34 -11.38 5.48 7.63
N PRO A 35 -10.25 5.35 6.89
CA PRO A 35 -9.84 4.09 6.30
C PRO A 35 -9.82 3.00 7.36
N THR A 36 -10.46 1.87 7.06
CA THR A 36 -10.53 0.71 7.96
C THR A 36 -9.88 -0.47 7.26
N CYS A 37 -8.99 -1.14 7.98
CA CYS A 37 -8.19 -2.24 7.47
C CYS A 37 -8.21 -3.44 8.40
N ASN A 38 -8.11 -4.64 7.84
CA ASN A 38 -7.73 -5.84 8.58
C ASN A 38 -6.37 -6.33 8.11
N ILE A 39 -5.53 -6.80 9.01
CA ILE A 39 -4.19 -7.29 8.68
C ILE A 39 -4.11 -8.79 8.89
N PHE A 40 -3.42 -9.49 8.00
CA PHE A 40 -3.29 -10.93 8.07
C PHE A 40 -1.92 -11.38 7.53
N HIS A 41 -1.48 -12.56 7.97
CA HIS A 41 -0.20 -13.12 7.57
C HIS A 41 -0.39 -14.05 6.38
N VAL A 42 0.56 -14.02 5.45
CA VAL A 42 0.66 -14.97 4.33
C VAL A 42 2.12 -15.30 4.08
N SER A 43 2.39 -16.43 3.44
CA SER A 43 3.73 -16.73 2.92
C SER A 43 3.86 -16.23 1.49
N LEU A 44 4.97 -15.56 1.15
CA LEU A 44 5.24 -15.24 -0.26
C LEU A 44 5.37 -16.50 -1.12
N HIS A 45 5.77 -17.64 -0.55
CA HIS A 45 5.90 -18.90 -1.30
C HIS A 45 4.56 -19.40 -1.87
N THR A 46 3.43 -18.99 -1.28
CA THR A 46 2.10 -19.34 -1.81
C THR A 46 1.65 -18.44 -2.95
N LYS A 47 2.49 -17.48 -3.38
CA LYS A 47 2.21 -16.51 -4.45
C LYS A 47 0.84 -15.82 -4.26
N PRO A 48 0.62 -15.15 -3.11
CA PRO A 48 -0.65 -14.48 -2.84
C PRO A 48 -0.90 -13.35 -3.86
N ARG A 49 -2.17 -13.08 -4.17
CA ARG A 49 -2.58 -11.94 -5.00
C ARG A 49 -2.78 -10.71 -4.11
N PHE A 50 -2.06 -9.62 -4.42
CA PHE A 50 -2.16 -8.36 -3.70
C PHE A 50 -1.62 -7.20 -4.54
N THR A 51 -2.02 -5.98 -4.19
CA THR A 51 -1.47 -4.74 -4.74
C THR A 51 -0.41 -4.17 -3.80
N ALA A 52 0.78 -3.82 -4.30
CA ALA A 52 1.76 -3.09 -3.48
C ALA A 52 1.55 -1.58 -3.64
N LEU A 53 1.65 -0.83 -2.55
CA LEU A 53 1.68 0.63 -2.58
C LEU A 53 3.14 1.12 -2.60
N SER A 54 3.47 2.00 -3.52
CA SER A 54 4.72 2.75 -3.57
C SER A 54 4.40 4.23 -3.37
N TYR A 55 4.95 4.84 -2.32
CA TYR A 55 4.67 6.23 -1.97
C TYR A 55 5.82 6.80 -1.13
N VAL A 56 5.98 8.12 -1.17
CA VAL A 56 6.95 8.80 -0.30
C VAL A 56 6.37 8.92 1.11
N TRP A 57 7.15 8.52 2.11
CA TRP A 57 6.75 8.72 3.51
C TRP A 57 6.70 10.22 3.82
N GLY A 58 5.53 10.69 4.26
CA GLY A 58 5.34 12.11 4.63
C GLY A 58 5.97 12.46 5.98
N ALA A 59 5.97 13.76 6.31
CA ALA A 59 6.43 14.23 7.61
C ALA A 59 5.55 13.68 8.75
N ALA A 60 6.17 13.17 9.81
CA ALA A 60 5.46 12.59 10.96
C ALA A 60 4.61 13.60 11.75
N ALA A 61 4.89 14.90 11.59
CA ALA A 61 4.16 15.98 12.26
C ALA A 61 2.70 16.10 11.80
N ASP A 62 2.38 15.66 10.57
CA ASP A 62 1.03 15.68 10.03
C ASP A 62 0.47 14.26 9.95
N SER A 63 -0.15 13.82 11.04
CA SER A 63 -0.71 12.47 11.17
C SER A 63 -2.24 12.46 11.07
N ARG A 64 -2.77 11.36 10.54
CA ARG A 64 -4.20 11.10 10.37
C ARG A 64 -4.54 9.74 10.94
N LEU A 65 -5.77 9.61 11.41
CA LEU A 65 -6.27 8.39 12.03
C LEU A 65 -6.78 7.40 10.98
N ILE A 66 -6.37 6.15 11.12
CA ILE A 66 -7.01 4.98 10.47
C ILE A 66 -7.38 3.94 11.53
N LEU A 67 -8.19 2.96 11.14
CA LEU A 67 -8.49 1.79 11.98
C LEU A 67 -7.81 0.54 11.42
N LEU A 68 -6.98 -0.11 12.23
CA LEU A 68 -6.33 -1.38 11.92
C LEU A 68 -6.81 -2.45 12.89
N GLU A 69 -7.57 -3.44 12.41
CA GLU A 69 -8.30 -4.41 13.26
C GLU A 69 -9.07 -3.72 14.39
N SER A 70 -9.80 -2.65 14.06
CA SER A 70 -10.54 -1.78 15.01
C SER A 70 -9.69 -0.97 15.98
N SER A 71 -8.36 -1.09 15.94
CA SER A 71 -7.45 -0.29 16.76
C SER A 71 -7.08 1.03 16.06
N PRO A 72 -7.12 2.17 16.75
CA PRO A 72 -6.71 3.45 16.19
C PRO A 72 -5.20 3.48 15.93
N VAL A 73 -4.80 3.79 14.69
CA VAL A 73 -3.40 3.95 14.28
C VAL A 73 -3.23 5.30 13.60
N LEU A 74 -2.15 6.01 13.94
CA LEU A 74 -1.77 7.25 13.29
C LEU A 74 -0.84 6.94 12.12
N VAL A 75 -1.20 7.43 10.94
CA VAL A 75 -0.39 7.36 9.71
C VAL A 75 -0.09 8.77 9.22
N THR A 76 0.91 8.92 8.36
CA THR A 76 1.18 10.23 7.72
C THR A 76 -0.01 10.66 6.86
N LYS A 77 -0.20 11.98 6.70
CA LYS A 77 -1.23 12.51 5.79
C LYS A 77 -1.13 11.91 4.39
N ASN A 78 0.08 11.77 3.84
CA ASN A 78 0.26 11.24 2.48
C ASN A 78 -0.26 9.81 2.35
N LEU A 79 0.04 8.94 3.33
CA LEU A 79 -0.50 7.58 3.33
C LEU A 79 -2.02 7.57 3.51
N TYR A 80 -2.55 8.42 4.40
CA TYR A 80 -3.99 8.53 4.58
C TYR A 80 -4.70 8.94 3.29
N ASP A 81 -4.19 9.95 2.57
CA ASP A 81 -4.76 10.41 1.32
C ASP A 81 -4.72 9.30 0.25
N ALA A 82 -3.59 8.58 0.15
CA ALA A 82 -3.48 7.42 -0.74
C ALA A 82 -4.51 6.33 -0.41
N MET A 83 -4.68 5.99 0.87
CA MET A 83 -5.66 4.99 1.32
C MET A 83 -7.10 5.45 1.08
N MET A 84 -7.39 6.74 1.20
CA MET A 84 -8.70 7.30 0.88
C MET A 84 -8.98 7.24 -0.62
N ALA A 85 -8.00 7.60 -1.46
CA ALA A 85 -8.12 7.54 -2.91
C ALA A 85 -8.27 6.10 -3.43
N LEU A 86 -7.60 5.15 -2.79
CA LEU A 86 -7.66 3.72 -3.12
C LEU A 86 -8.81 2.98 -2.40
N ARG A 87 -9.58 3.66 -1.54
CA ARG A 87 -10.66 3.03 -0.79
C ARG A 87 -11.71 2.51 -1.79
N PRO A 88 -11.98 1.20 -1.82
CA PRO A 88 -12.91 0.66 -2.79
C PRO A 88 -14.35 1.04 -2.44
N THR A 89 -15.22 1.10 -3.43
CA THR A 89 -16.65 1.38 -3.22
C THR A 89 -17.44 0.14 -2.81
N ASN A 90 -17.04 -1.04 -3.28
CA ASN A 90 -17.84 -2.27 -3.16
C ASN A 90 -17.08 -3.38 -2.43
N GLU A 91 -16.02 -3.92 -3.04
CA GLU A 91 -15.26 -5.04 -2.48
C GLU A 91 -13.92 -4.58 -1.93
N HIS A 92 -13.50 -5.20 -0.82
CA HIS A 92 -12.20 -4.92 -0.24
C HIS A 92 -11.05 -5.21 -1.23
N ILE A 93 -9.96 -4.46 -1.11
CA ILE A 93 -8.73 -4.74 -1.84
C ILE A 93 -7.64 -5.24 -0.90
N ILE A 94 -6.82 -6.16 -1.39
CA ILE A 94 -5.69 -6.70 -0.63
C ILE A 94 -4.44 -5.92 -1.02
N MET A 95 -3.79 -5.32 -0.03
CA MET A 95 -2.66 -4.43 -0.21
C MET A 95 -1.45 -4.81 0.63
N TRP A 96 -0.26 -4.46 0.14
CA TRP A 96 0.95 -4.36 0.94
C TRP A 96 1.38 -2.90 1.03
N ILE A 97 1.52 -2.40 2.26
CA ILE A 97 1.94 -1.03 2.58
C ILE A 97 3.05 -1.14 3.61
N ASP A 98 4.29 -0.81 3.24
CA ASP A 98 5.49 -1.02 4.05
C ASP A 98 5.37 -0.54 5.51
N SER A 99 4.91 0.69 5.74
CA SER A 99 4.78 1.30 7.07
C SER A 99 3.74 0.64 7.98
N LEU A 100 2.81 -0.14 7.41
CA LEU A 100 1.75 -0.85 8.12
C LEU A 100 1.92 -2.37 8.12
N CYS A 101 2.59 -2.94 7.12
CA CYS A 101 2.83 -4.37 7.00
C CYS A 101 4.10 -4.80 7.75
N ILE A 102 5.06 -3.90 7.91
CA ILE A 102 6.31 -4.12 8.66
C ILE A 102 6.18 -3.45 10.03
N ASN A 103 6.53 -4.18 11.08
CA ASN A 103 6.61 -3.61 12.42
C ASN A 103 7.81 -2.66 12.51
N GLN A 104 7.57 -1.37 12.33
CA GLN A 104 8.61 -0.32 12.30
C GLN A 104 9.36 -0.15 13.63
N LEU A 105 8.85 -0.71 14.73
CA LEU A 105 9.46 -0.68 16.06
C LEU A 105 10.33 -1.91 16.36
N ASP A 106 10.34 -2.91 15.49
CA ASP A 106 11.16 -4.11 15.62
C ASP A 106 12.24 -4.10 14.52
N ASP A 107 13.45 -3.69 14.89
CA ASP A 107 14.57 -3.58 13.96
C ASP A 107 14.99 -4.93 13.38
N ALA A 108 14.81 -6.03 14.12
CA ALA A 108 15.09 -7.35 13.61
C ALA A 108 14.09 -7.70 12.51
N GLU A 109 12.78 -7.52 12.77
CA GLU A 109 11.73 -7.71 11.78
C GLU A 109 11.93 -6.85 10.54
N LYS A 110 12.11 -5.54 10.76
CA LYS A 110 12.32 -4.55 9.70
C LYS A 110 13.48 -4.95 8.80
N SER A 111 14.61 -5.33 9.38
CA SER A 111 15.81 -5.68 8.62
C SER A 111 15.56 -6.82 7.64
N TRP A 112 14.91 -7.91 8.07
CA TRP A 112 14.68 -9.03 7.15
C TRP A 112 13.48 -8.81 6.23
N GLN A 113 12.45 -8.06 6.62
CA GLN A 113 11.38 -7.66 5.71
C GLN A 113 11.90 -6.76 4.58
N VAL A 114 12.82 -5.83 4.87
CA VAL A 114 13.47 -4.99 3.84
C VAL A 114 14.20 -5.85 2.82
N THR A 115 14.86 -6.94 3.24
CA THR A 115 15.50 -7.87 2.29
C THR A 115 14.50 -8.57 1.36
N LEU A 116 13.23 -8.67 1.75
CA LEU A 116 12.16 -9.26 0.93
C LEU A 116 11.47 -8.25 0.01
N MET A 117 11.72 -6.94 0.14
CA MET A 117 10.97 -5.93 -0.61
C MET A 117 11.01 -6.14 -2.13
N ALA A 118 12.18 -6.49 -2.68
CA ALA A 118 12.30 -6.79 -4.11
C ALA A 118 11.37 -7.93 -4.54
N ASP A 119 11.28 -8.99 -3.74
CA ASP A 119 10.39 -10.12 -4.00
C ASP A 119 8.91 -9.76 -3.80
N ILE A 120 8.59 -8.92 -2.81
CA ILE A 120 7.23 -8.44 -2.55
C ILE A 120 6.73 -7.63 -3.74
N TYR A 121 7.49 -6.62 -4.19
CA TYR A 121 7.10 -5.82 -5.35
C TYR A 121 7.03 -6.64 -6.64
N ARG A 122 7.97 -7.57 -6.85
CA ARG A 122 7.98 -8.45 -8.02
C ARG A 122 6.79 -9.42 -8.06
N GLN A 123 6.31 -9.87 -6.90
CA GLN A 123 5.18 -10.80 -6.79
C GLN A 123 3.82 -10.12 -6.62
N ALA A 124 3.79 -8.80 -6.42
CA ALA A 124 2.55 -8.05 -6.41
C ALA A 124 1.87 -8.19 -7.77
N GLU A 125 0.54 -8.35 -7.77
CA GLU A 125 -0.25 -8.40 -8.99
C GLU A 125 -0.15 -7.07 -9.76
N LYS A 126 -0.04 -5.97 -9.01
CA LYS A 126 0.26 -4.64 -9.53
C LYS A 126 0.89 -3.79 -8.44
N VAL A 127 1.57 -2.73 -8.86
CA VAL A 127 2.12 -1.70 -7.99
C VAL A 127 1.41 -0.39 -8.27
N VAL A 128 0.85 0.24 -7.24
CA VAL A 128 0.30 1.58 -7.34
C VAL A 128 1.36 2.56 -6.86
N ALA A 129 1.84 3.41 -7.76
CA ALA A 129 2.68 4.55 -7.42
C ALA A 129 1.79 5.74 -7.05
N TRP A 130 1.88 6.20 -5.79
CA TRP A 130 1.15 7.36 -5.29
C TRP A 130 2.10 8.55 -5.18
N LEU A 131 1.87 9.56 -6.02
CA LEU A 131 2.69 10.77 -6.11
C LEU A 131 2.16 11.92 -5.24
N GLY A 132 0.95 11.79 -4.70
CA GLY A 132 0.25 12.84 -3.97
C GLY A 132 -1.17 13.03 -4.48
N ALA A 133 -1.94 13.86 -3.79
CA ALA A 133 -3.21 14.34 -4.33
C ALA A 133 -2.96 15.21 -5.55
N ALA A 134 -3.83 15.11 -6.56
CA ALA A 134 -3.71 15.93 -7.76
C ALA A 134 -3.69 17.43 -7.42
N ASP A 135 -2.79 18.14 -8.09
CA ASP A 135 -2.64 19.59 -8.09
C ASP A 135 -2.60 20.11 -9.54
N ASP A 136 -2.60 21.44 -9.72
CA ASP A 136 -2.64 22.07 -11.04
C ASP A 136 -1.46 21.68 -11.97
N GLN A 137 -0.41 21.04 -11.47
CA GLN A 137 0.75 20.58 -12.24
C GLN A 137 0.76 19.06 -12.48
N SER A 138 -0.18 18.33 -11.90
CA SER A 138 -0.21 16.86 -11.93
C SER A 138 -0.43 16.32 -13.36
N ASP A 139 -1.23 17.01 -14.18
CA ASP A 139 -1.48 16.63 -15.58
C ASP A 139 -0.18 16.63 -16.39
N SER A 140 0.68 17.64 -16.21
CA SER A 140 1.95 17.75 -16.92
C SER A 140 2.97 16.67 -16.52
N VAL A 141 2.94 16.23 -15.25
CA VAL A 141 3.80 15.12 -14.78
C VAL A 141 3.32 13.79 -15.38
N MET A 142 2.01 13.57 -15.45
CA MET A 142 1.45 12.34 -16.03
C MET A 142 1.69 12.29 -17.54
N ASP A 143 1.54 13.40 -18.26
CA ASP A 143 1.89 13.50 -19.68
C ASP A 143 3.37 13.15 -19.93
N TYR A 144 4.26 13.66 -19.08
CA TYR A 144 5.68 13.34 -19.16
C TYR A 144 5.94 11.84 -18.91
N LEU A 145 5.35 11.26 -17.86
CA LEU A 145 5.50 9.83 -17.55
C LEU A 145 4.98 8.94 -18.69
N ASN A 146 3.84 9.29 -19.28
CA ASN A 146 3.29 8.61 -20.45
C ASN A 146 4.24 8.70 -21.65
N SER A 147 4.82 9.88 -21.90
CA SER A 147 5.80 10.07 -22.98
C SER A 147 7.07 9.25 -22.77
N LEU A 148 7.54 9.15 -21.52
CA LEU A 148 8.71 8.36 -21.16
C LEU A 148 8.43 6.86 -21.30
N GLY A 149 7.24 6.40 -20.89
CA GLY A 149 6.79 5.02 -21.08
C GLY A 149 6.77 4.64 -22.57
N ALA A 150 6.14 5.47 -23.40
CA ALA A 150 6.10 5.26 -24.85
C ALA A 150 7.50 5.22 -25.50
N GLN A 151 8.43 6.06 -25.02
CA GLN A 151 9.82 6.05 -25.50
C GLN A 151 10.59 4.81 -25.04
N ALA A 152 10.35 4.32 -23.82
CA ALA A 152 10.96 3.11 -23.30
C ALA A 152 10.49 1.87 -24.07
N GLU A 153 9.19 1.79 -24.38
CA GLU A 153 8.59 0.75 -25.24
C GLU A 153 9.17 0.79 -26.65
N ALA A 154 9.26 1.99 -27.26
CA ALA A 154 9.87 2.17 -28.58
C ALA A 154 11.36 1.75 -28.63
N CYS A 155 12.05 1.83 -27.49
CA CYS A 155 13.44 1.37 -27.34
C CYS A 155 13.57 -0.13 -27.01
N GLY A 156 12.46 -0.89 -26.96
CA GLY A 156 12.47 -2.33 -26.72
C GLY A 156 12.57 -2.73 -25.25
N MET A 157 12.22 -1.86 -24.31
CA MET A 157 12.08 -2.20 -22.88
C MET A 157 10.70 -2.80 -22.58
N ASP A 158 10.28 -3.79 -23.36
CA ASP A 158 8.98 -4.43 -23.24
C ASP A 158 9.02 -5.56 -22.18
N ASN A 159 8.82 -5.21 -20.91
CA ASN A 159 8.54 -6.16 -19.82
C ASN A 159 7.46 -5.61 -18.86
N GLY A 160 6.63 -4.69 -19.32
CA GLY A 160 5.50 -4.17 -18.56
C GLY A 160 4.33 -5.17 -18.55
N PRO A 161 3.48 -5.20 -17.51
CA PRO A 161 2.22 -5.92 -17.59
C PRO A 161 1.37 -5.35 -18.74
N GLU A 162 0.60 -6.22 -19.40
CA GLU A 162 -0.34 -5.86 -20.48
C GLU A 162 -1.15 -4.59 -20.15
N PRO A 163 -1.38 -3.70 -21.13
CA PRO A 163 -2.07 -2.43 -20.90
C PRO A 163 -3.47 -2.64 -20.29
N PHE A 164 -3.83 -1.74 -19.37
CA PHE A 164 -5.13 -1.72 -18.70
C PHE A 164 -6.26 -1.65 -19.75
N GLN A 165 -7.11 -2.68 -19.78
CA GLN A 165 -8.43 -2.59 -20.42
C GLN A 165 -9.37 -1.90 -19.42
N GLU A 166 -9.90 -0.74 -19.79
CA GLU A 166 -10.99 -0.09 -19.06
C GLU A 166 -12.21 -1.03 -19.00
N ILE A 167 -12.80 -1.18 -17.80
CA ILE A 167 -14.06 -1.89 -17.55
C ILE A 167 -15.22 -0.88 -17.61
#